data_AF-A0A2D4LRN7-F1
#
_entry.id   AF-A0A2D4LRN7-F1
#
_cell.length_a   1.000
_cell.length_b   1.000
_cell.length_c   1.000
_cell.angle_alpha   90.00
_cell.angle_beta   90.00
_cell.angle_gamma   90.00
#
_symmetry.space_group_name_H-M   'P 1'
#
loop_
_entity.id
_entity.type
_entity.pdbx_description
1 polymer ?
#
loop_
_entity_poly.entity_id
_entity_poly.type
_entity_poly.pdbx_seq_one_letter_code
_entity_poly.pdbx_strand_id
1 'polypeptide(L)'
;FHPWCFSWIKDIELLAACREEFHRRLKVYHAWKTKNKKRNTEMEQRAPKSVTDYAQQNPASQLSVRQQQEIEMNRQQRYFRIPFIRPADQYKDPQNKKKGWWYAHFDGPWIARQMELHPDKQPILLVAGKDDMEMCELNLEETGLTRKRGAEILPRQFEEIWERCGGIQYLQNAIESKQARPTYATAMLQNLLK
;
A
#
# COMPACT_ATOMS: atom_id res chain seq x y z
N PHE A 1 -28.25 18.68 -37.06
CA PHE A 1 -28.26 19.89 -36.23
C PHE A 1 -28.73 19.50 -34.83
N HIS A 2 -27.79 19.56 -33.88
CA HIS A 2 -27.82 19.53 -32.39
C HIS A 2 -29.19 19.57 -31.66
N PRO A 3 -29.24 19.32 -30.33
CA PRO A 3 -28.63 18.29 -29.47
C PRO A 3 -29.58 17.91 -28.30
N TRP A 4 -29.05 17.35 -27.20
CA TRP A 4 -29.68 17.14 -25.87
C TRP A 4 -30.32 15.77 -25.62
N CYS A 5 -29.48 14.78 -25.30
CA CYS A 5 -29.73 13.89 -24.14
C CYS A 5 -28.55 12.93 -23.93
N PHE A 6 -27.43 13.44 -23.40
CA PHE A 6 -26.51 12.64 -22.58
C PHE A 6 -25.94 13.52 -21.46
N SER A 7 -26.83 14.13 -20.68
CA SER A 7 -26.50 14.75 -19.39
C SER A 7 -26.47 13.67 -18.30
N TRP A 8 -25.64 12.63 -18.48
CA TRP A 8 -25.40 11.58 -17.48
C TRP A 8 -23.98 11.01 -17.51
N ILE A 9 -23.03 11.73 -18.10
CA ILE A 9 -21.64 11.60 -17.66
C ILE A 9 -21.53 12.59 -16.49
N LYS A 10 -21.84 12.14 -15.27
CA LYS A 10 -21.29 12.83 -14.09
C LYS A 10 -19.78 12.84 -14.31
N ASP A 11 -19.21 14.04 -14.47
CA ASP A 11 -17.83 14.27 -14.93
C ASP A 11 -16.85 13.24 -14.35
N ILE A 12 -16.55 12.20 -15.13
CA ILE A 12 -15.61 11.14 -14.77
C ILE A 12 -14.23 11.76 -14.54
N GLU A 13 -13.89 12.78 -15.32
CA GLU A 13 -12.66 13.55 -15.20
C GLU A 13 -12.60 14.36 -13.89
N LEU A 14 -13.73 14.94 -13.46
CA LEU A 14 -13.80 15.66 -12.18
C LEU A 14 -13.68 14.71 -11.00
N LEU A 15 -14.36 13.56 -11.04
CA LEU A 15 -14.25 12.55 -9.99
C LEU A 15 -12.86 11.91 -9.92
N ALA A 16 -12.19 11.74 -11.07
CA ALA A 16 -10.81 11.28 -11.15
C ALA A 16 -9.84 12.34 -10.57
N ALA A 17 -10.01 13.62 -10.94
CA ALA A 17 -9.21 14.72 -10.39
C ALA A 17 -9.42 14.90 -8.87
N CYS A 18 -10.66 14.74 -8.39
CA CYS A 18 -10.94 14.76 -6.95
C CYS A 18 -10.30 13.58 -6.20
N ARG A 19 -10.26 12.37 -6.80
CA ARG A 19 -9.54 11.21 -6.22
C ARG A 19 -8.03 11.45 -6.19
N GLU A 20 -7.47 11.97 -7.27
CA GLU A 20 -6.02 12.23 -7.39
C GLU A 20 -5.55 13.30 -6.39
N GLU A 21 -6.31 14.38 -6.24
CA GLU A 21 -5.96 15.46 -5.31
C GLU A 21 -6.18 15.05 -3.84
N PHE A 22 -7.18 14.21 -3.55
CA PHE A 22 -7.37 13.63 -2.22
C PHE A 22 -6.20 12.72 -1.85
N HIS A 23 -5.74 11.84 -2.75
CA HIS A 23 -4.58 10.97 -2.52
C HIS A 23 -3.27 11.76 -2.37
N ARG A 24 -3.09 12.84 -3.15
CA ARG A 24 -1.95 13.74 -3.03
C ARG A 24 -1.88 14.37 -1.63
N ARG A 25 -3.01 14.84 -1.12
CA ARG A 25 -3.10 15.43 0.23
C ARG A 25 -2.95 14.38 1.33
N LEU A 26 -3.50 13.19 1.15
CA LEU A 26 -3.34 12.09 2.11
C LEU A 26 -1.87 11.68 2.24
N LYS A 27 -1.15 11.49 1.13
CA LYS A 27 0.28 11.16 1.13
C LYS A 27 1.12 12.22 1.85
N VAL A 28 0.85 13.50 1.57
CA VAL A 28 1.54 14.62 2.25
C VAL A 28 1.19 14.64 3.74
N TYR A 29 -0.07 14.42 4.11
CA TYR A 29 -0.52 14.39 5.49
C TYR A 29 0.10 13.23 6.28
N HIS A 30 0.16 12.01 5.75
CA HIS A 30 0.81 10.88 6.42
C HIS A 30 2.32 11.08 6.56
N ALA A 31 2.97 11.65 5.54
CA ALA A 31 4.38 12.02 5.59
C ALA A 31 4.65 13.10 6.65
N TRP A 32 3.81 14.12 6.74
CA TRP A 32 3.92 15.17 7.75
C TRP A 32 3.61 14.64 9.15
N LYS A 33 2.54 13.85 9.32
CA LYS A 33 2.12 13.25 10.60
C LYS A 33 3.20 12.34 11.16
N THR A 34 3.84 11.52 10.33
CA THR A 34 4.93 10.62 10.75
C THR A 34 6.18 11.39 11.16
N LYS A 35 6.51 12.47 10.45
CA LYS A 35 7.61 13.38 10.81
C LYS A 35 7.35 14.15 12.11
N ASN A 36 6.10 14.45 12.45
CA ASN A 36 5.75 15.17 13.68
C ASN A 36 5.38 14.25 14.86
N LYS A 37 5.05 12.97 14.62
CA LYS A 37 4.82 11.95 15.65
C LYS A 37 6.08 11.70 16.51
N LYS A 38 7.29 11.92 15.96
CA LYS A 38 8.56 11.86 16.71
C LYS A 38 8.89 13.14 17.50
N ARG A 39 8.21 14.27 17.26
CA ARG A 39 8.45 15.54 17.96
C ARG A 39 7.56 15.76 19.19
N ASN A 40 6.54 14.95 19.40
CA ASN A 40 5.57 15.16 20.49
C ASN A 40 5.93 14.45 21.81
N THR A 41 7.14 13.88 21.91
CA THR A 41 7.60 13.18 23.12
C THR A 41 8.53 14.02 24.00
N GLU A 42 9.04 15.16 23.51
CA GLU A 42 9.91 16.05 24.31
C GLU A 42 9.47 17.51 24.16
N MET A 43 8.74 17.97 25.19
CA MET A 43 8.61 19.34 25.72
C MET A 43 8.70 20.57 24.79
N GLU A 44 7.56 21.26 24.71
CA GLU A 44 7.35 22.70 25.00
C GLU A 44 7.90 23.83 24.07
N GLN A 45 7.08 24.90 24.00
CA GLN A 45 7.39 26.30 23.62
C GLN A 45 7.27 26.75 22.13
N ARG A 46 6.06 27.22 21.79
CA ARG A 46 5.73 28.62 21.43
C ARG A 46 6.92 29.53 21.04
N ALA A 47 7.55 29.35 19.87
CA ALA A 47 8.77 30.10 19.53
C ALA A 47 8.51 31.58 19.10
N PRO A 48 9.31 32.56 19.58
CA PRO A 48 9.37 33.93 19.05
C PRO A 48 10.32 34.08 17.83
N LYS A 49 10.09 35.13 17.03
CA LYS A 49 10.63 35.35 15.68
C LYS A 49 12.16 35.55 15.54
N SER A 50 12.94 35.61 16.61
CA SER A 50 14.41 35.80 16.51
C SER A 50 15.19 34.49 16.32
N VAL A 51 14.52 33.33 16.42
CA VAL A 51 15.18 32.00 16.33
C VAL A 51 15.30 31.50 14.88
N THR A 52 14.62 32.12 13.91
CA THR A 52 14.63 31.67 12.51
C THR A 52 15.90 32.02 11.73
N ASP A 53 16.64 33.05 12.11
CA ASP A 53 17.73 33.57 11.27
C ASP A 53 19.07 32.82 11.43
N TYR A 54 19.29 32.08 12.53
CA TYR A 54 20.49 31.26 12.69
C TYR A 54 20.42 29.90 11.96
N ALA A 55 19.27 29.54 11.39
CA ALA A 55 19.04 28.26 10.71
C ALA A 55 19.70 28.16 9.32
N GLN A 56 20.24 29.25 8.77
CA GLN A 56 20.88 29.25 7.44
C GLN A 56 22.33 28.73 7.42
N GLN A 57 22.94 28.38 8.57
CA GLN A 57 24.37 28.04 8.63
C GLN A 57 24.73 26.60 9.05
N ASN A 58 23.80 25.65 9.15
CA ASN A 58 24.21 24.26 9.40
C ASN A 58 23.42 23.20 8.58
N PRO A 59 24.11 22.32 7.83
CA PRO A 59 23.48 21.34 6.94
C PRO A 59 22.87 20.20 7.77
N ALA A 60 21.57 20.25 7.97
CA ALA A 60 20.84 19.19 8.64
C ALA A 60 20.74 17.93 7.76
N SER A 61 20.96 16.78 8.40
CA SER A 61 20.38 15.46 8.09
C SER A 61 20.88 14.68 6.87
N GLN A 62 22.13 14.22 6.92
CA GLN A 62 22.48 12.93 6.32
C GLN A 62 22.16 11.84 7.36
N LEU A 63 21.07 11.09 7.16
CA LEU A 63 20.91 9.81 7.86
C LEU A 63 22.09 8.93 7.42
N SER A 64 22.90 8.47 8.37
CA SER A 64 24.05 7.62 8.05
C SER A 64 23.61 6.38 7.29
N VAL A 65 24.38 5.93 6.30
CA VAL A 65 24.14 4.69 5.53
C VAL A 65 23.90 3.48 6.45
N ARG A 66 24.48 3.49 7.65
CA ARG A 66 24.25 2.49 8.72
C ARG A 66 22.81 2.47 9.24
N GLN A 67 22.15 3.61 9.40
CA GLN A 67 20.75 3.67 9.85
C GLN A 67 19.77 3.24 8.76
N GLN A 68 20.09 3.48 7.48
CA GLN A 68 19.31 2.93 6.36
C GLN A 68 19.44 1.39 6.29
N GLN A 69 20.65 0.86 6.51
CA GLN A 69 20.88 -0.58 6.62
C GLN A 69 20.17 -1.21 7.83
N GLU A 70 20.11 -0.56 8.99
CA GLU A 70 19.35 -1.04 10.14
C GLU A 70 17.82 -1.08 9.90
N ILE A 71 17.29 -0.09 9.18
CA ILE A 71 15.87 -0.05 8.78
C ILE A 71 15.59 -1.14 7.73
N GLU A 72 16.53 -1.44 6.84
CA GLU A 72 16.45 -2.56 5.90
C GLU A 72 16.57 -3.93 6.59
N MET A 73 17.40 -4.05 7.63
CA MET A 73 17.57 -5.27 8.43
C MET A 73 16.40 -5.57 9.37
N ASN A 74 15.55 -4.58 9.69
CA ASN A 74 14.37 -4.74 10.54
C ASN A 74 13.05 -4.58 9.77
N ARG A 75 12.99 -5.08 8.53
CA ARG A 75 11.73 -5.21 7.80
C ARG A 75 11.15 -6.60 8.05
N GLN A 76 10.35 -6.72 9.11
CA GLN A 76 9.64 -7.97 9.35
C GLN A 76 8.63 -8.21 8.22
N GLN A 77 8.71 -9.38 7.59
CA GLN A 77 7.79 -9.79 6.53
C GLN A 77 6.53 -10.40 7.16
N ARG A 78 5.36 -9.82 6.90
CA ARG A 78 4.10 -10.27 7.51
C ARG A 78 3.02 -10.44 6.44
N TYR A 79 2.27 -11.53 6.55
CA TYR A 79 1.35 -11.98 5.52
C TYR A 79 -0.04 -12.16 6.11
N PHE A 80 -1.06 -11.68 5.40
CA PHE A 80 -2.43 -11.69 5.88
C PHE A 80 -3.39 -12.16 4.80
N ARG A 81 -4.52 -12.75 5.20
CA ARG A 81 -5.72 -12.88 4.37
C ARG A 81 -6.99 -12.53 5.12
N ILE A 82 -7.96 -11.97 4.40
CA ILE A 82 -9.29 -11.67 4.91
C ILE A 82 -10.34 -12.11 3.88
N PRO A 83 -11.39 -12.84 4.30
CA PRO A 83 -12.53 -13.07 3.43
C PRO A 83 -13.39 -11.80 3.32
N PHE A 84 -13.93 -11.53 2.13
CA PHE A 84 -14.91 -10.46 1.91
C PHE A 84 -16.10 -10.97 1.09
N ILE A 85 -17.22 -10.26 1.16
CA ILE A 85 -18.42 -10.51 0.34
C ILE A 85 -18.53 -9.35 -0.62
N ARG A 86 -18.72 -9.63 -1.92
CA ARG A 86 -18.96 -8.55 -2.88
C ARG A 86 -20.28 -7.87 -2.55
N PRO A 87 -20.39 -6.54 -2.65
CA PRO A 87 -21.67 -5.85 -2.45
C PRO A 87 -22.80 -6.43 -3.30
N ALA A 88 -22.51 -6.81 -4.56
CA ALA A 88 -23.47 -7.45 -5.46
C ALA A 88 -23.96 -8.84 -5.00
N ASP A 89 -23.20 -9.52 -4.13
CA ASP A 89 -23.53 -10.83 -3.58
C ASP A 89 -24.06 -10.74 -2.14
N GLN A 90 -24.16 -9.53 -1.56
CA GLN A 90 -24.56 -9.31 -0.17
C GLN A 90 -26.01 -9.75 0.12
N TYR A 91 -26.90 -9.56 -0.86
CA TYR A 91 -28.34 -9.83 -0.77
C TYR A 91 -28.76 -11.18 -1.37
N LYS A 92 -27.81 -11.97 -1.89
CA LYS A 92 -28.11 -13.33 -2.37
C LYS A 92 -28.42 -14.26 -1.21
N ASP A 93 -29.15 -15.34 -1.47
CA ASP A 93 -29.41 -16.37 -0.45
C ASP A 93 -28.10 -16.87 0.19
N PRO A 94 -28.09 -17.20 1.50
CA PRO A 94 -26.90 -17.65 2.22
C PRO A 94 -26.15 -18.81 1.54
N GLN A 95 -26.87 -19.66 0.80
CA GLN A 95 -26.35 -20.80 0.07
C GLN A 95 -25.61 -20.39 -1.23
N ASN A 96 -25.91 -19.22 -1.78
CA ASN A 96 -25.32 -18.66 -3.01
C ASN A 96 -24.32 -17.52 -2.74
N LYS A 97 -24.05 -17.17 -1.48
CA LYS A 97 -23.07 -16.14 -1.11
C LYS A 97 -21.65 -16.66 -1.31
N LYS A 98 -21.08 -16.41 -2.49
CA LYS A 98 -19.66 -16.71 -2.75
C LYS A 98 -18.77 -15.65 -2.07
N LYS A 99 -17.79 -16.09 -1.27
CA LYS A 99 -16.83 -15.21 -0.59
C LYS A 99 -15.59 -15.03 -1.45
N GLY A 100 -15.12 -13.79 -1.58
CA GLY A 100 -13.79 -13.48 -2.10
C GLY A 100 -12.74 -13.50 -1.01
N TRP A 101 -11.48 -13.49 -1.41
CA TRP A 101 -10.34 -13.43 -0.51
C TRP A 101 -9.42 -12.28 -0.88
N TRP A 102 -9.05 -11.50 0.12
CA TRP A 102 -8.05 -10.44 0.01
C TRP A 102 -6.80 -10.90 0.74
N TYR A 103 -5.64 -10.82 0.09
CA TYR A 103 -4.35 -11.17 0.67
C TYR A 103 -3.41 -9.96 0.60
N ALA A 104 -2.56 -9.83 1.62
CA ALA A 104 -1.55 -8.79 1.66
C ALA A 104 -0.24 -9.30 2.25
N HIS A 105 0.85 -8.84 1.65
CA HIS A 105 2.21 -9.01 2.12
C HIS A 105 2.77 -7.63 2.49
N PHE A 106 3.08 -7.45 3.77
CA PHE A 106 3.71 -6.26 4.32
C PHE A 106 5.21 -6.48 4.49
N ASP A 107 5.98 -5.56 3.91
CA ASP A 107 7.44 -5.45 4.02
C ASP A 107 7.75 -4.38 5.09
N GLY A 108 7.82 -4.83 6.35
CA GLY A 108 7.78 -3.95 7.51
C GLY A 108 6.41 -3.29 7.66
N PRO A 109 6.31 -1.96 7.85
CA PRO A 109 5.02 -1.29 8.07
C PRO A 109 4.20 -1.10 6.79
N TRP A 110 4.75 -1.32 5.60
CA TRP A 110 4.10 -0.96 4.32
C TRP A 110 3.82 -2.18 3.46
N ILE A 111 2.74 -2.11 2.67
CA ILE A 111 2.38 -3.19 1.76
C ILE A 111 3.37 -3.26 0.58
N ALA A 112 3.76 -4.48 0.22
CA ALA A 112 4.65 -4.77 -0.90
C ALA A 112 3.94 -5.55 -2.02
N ARG A 113 3.03 -6.47 -1.66
CA ARG A 113 2.18 -7.20 -2.61
C ARG A 113 0.77 -7.33 -2.07
N GLN A 114 -0.22 -7.30 -2.97
CA GLN A 114 -1.62 -7.51 -2.68
C GLN A 114 -2.22 -8.40 -3.75
N MET A 115 -3.17 -9.26 -3.37
CA MET A 115 -3.98 -9.97 -4.34
C MET A 115 -5.41 -10.13 -3.89
N GLU A 116 -6.32 -10.11 -4.85
CA GLU A 116 -7.76 -10.28 -4.62
C GLU A 116 -8.28 -11.42 -5.48
N LEU A 117 -8.82 -12.43 -4.80
CA LEU A 117 -9.43 -13.57 -5.45
C LEU A 117 -10.94 -13.44 -5.35
N HIS A 118 -11.57 -13.33 -6.52
CA HIS A 118 -13.02 -13.42 -6.62
C HIS A 118 -13.41 -14.79 -7.17
N PRO A 119 -14.52 -15.39 -6.71
CA PRO A 119 -14.97 -16.72 -7.13
C PRO A 119 -15.21 -16.88 -8.64
N ASP A 120 -15.54 -15.80 -9.34
CA ASP A 120 -15.94 -15.81 -10.76
C ASP A 120 -15.15 -14.79 -11.60
N LYS A 121 -14.02 -14.29 -11.09
CA LYS A 121 -13.16 -13.37 -11.86
C LYS A 121 -11.72 -13.84 -11.81
N GLN A 122 -10.94 -13.36 -12.78
CA GLN A 122 -9.49 -13.55 -12.75
C GLN A 122 -8.88 -12.96 -11.47
N PRO A 123 -7.81 -13.56 -10.94
CA PRO A 123 -7.06 -13.00 -9.83
C PRO A 123 -6.62 -11.57 -10.14
N ILE A 124 -6.79 -10.68 -9.17
CA ILE A 124 -6.22 -9.34 -9.23
C ILE A 124 -4.90 -9.40 -8.48
N LEU A 125 -3.80 -9.07 -9.15
CA LEU A 125 -2.45 -9.06 -8.60
C LEU A 125 -1.94 -7.62 -8.62
N LEU A 126 -1.42 -7.16 -7.49
CA LEU A 126 -0.96 -5.78 -7.31
C LEU A 126 0.40 -5.77 -6.62
N VAL A 127 1.32 -4.96 -7.12
CA VAL A 127 2.67 -4.82 -6.58
C VAL A 127 3.01 -3.37 -6.30
N ALA A 128 3.76 -3.16 -5.21
CA ALA A 128 4.21 -1.85 -4.80
C ALA A 128 4.95 -1.11 -5.92
N GLY A 129 4.70 0.19 -6.04
CA GLY A 129 5.19 1.04 -7.13
C GLY A 129 4.23 1.07 -8.31
N LYS A 130 4.04 -0.07 -8.98
CA LYS A 130 3.18 -0.15 -10.18
C LYS A 130 1.71 0.13 -9.86
N ASP A 131 1.21 -0.48 -8.79
CA ASP A 131 -0.22 -0.51 -8.46
C ASP A 131 -0.53 0.24 -7.14
N ASP A 132 0.32 1.21 -6.78
CA ASP A 132 0.24 1.93 -5.50
C ASP A 132 -1.12 2.66 -5.29
N MET A 133 -1.88 2.98 -6.35
CA MET A 133 -3.18 3.66 -6.21
C MET A 133 -4.34 2.67 -5.92
N GLU A 134 -4.12 1.40 -6.20
CA GLU A 134 -5.07 0.30 -6.13
C GLU A 134 -4.80 -0.59 -4.91
N MET A 135 -3.62 -0.44 -4.30
CA MET A 135 -3.21 -1.13 -3.09
C MET A 135 -3.68 -0.44 -1.81
N CYS A 136 -3.60 -1.17 -0.70
CA CYS A 136 -3.86 -0.63 0.64
C CYS A 136 -2.93 0.55 0.97
N GLU A 137 -3.52 1.70 1.29
CA GLU A 137 -2.80 2.94 1.62
C GLU A 137 -2.34 3.02 3.09
N LEU A 138 -2.94 2.19 3.95
CA LEU A 138 -2.67 2.20 5.39
C LEU A 138 -1.42 1.38 5.73
N ASN A 139 -0.68 1.83 6.74
CA ASN A 139 0.38 1.00 7.30
C ASN A 139 -0.19 -0.16 8.11
N LEU A 140 0.65 -1.16 8.41
CA LEU A 140 0.22 -2.39 9.08
C LEU A 140 -0.49 -2.15 10.42
N GLU A 141 -0.04 -1.19 11.23
CA GLU A 141 -0.68 -0.89 12.52
C GLU A 141 -2.07 -0.26 12.35
N GLU A 142 -2.19 0.65 11.37
CA GLU A 142 -3.42 1.37 11.03
C GLU A 142 -4.47 0.44 10.39
N THR A 143 -4.04 -0.58 9.66
CA THR A 143 -4.97 -1.57 9.05
C THR A 143 -5.73 -2.42 10.09
N GLY A 144 -5.20 -2.53 11.31
CA GLY A 144 -5.75 -3.41 12.35
C GLY A 144 -5.63 -4.91 12.07
N LEU A 145 -4.95 -5.31 10.98
CA LEU A 145 -4.81 -6.73 10.58
C LEU A 145 -4.18 -7.60 11.68
N THR A 146 -3.20 -7.04 12.39
CA THR A 146 -2.48 -7.70 13.48
C THR A 146 -3.36 -8.03 14.69
N ARG A 147 -4.49 -7.34 14.84
CA ARG A 147 -5.46 -7.55 15.94
C ARG A 147 -6.58 -8.51 15.54
N LYS A 148 -6.71 -8.83 14.26
CA LYS A 148 -7.77 -9.69 13.74
C LYS A 148 -7.34 -11.16 13.82
N ARG A 149 -7.99 -11.91 14.71
CA ARG A 149 -7.71 -13.35 14.88
C ARG A 149 -7.89 -14.11 13.56
N GLY A 150 -6.89 -14.91 13.20
CA GLY A 150 -6.89 -15.73 11.98
C GLY A 150 -6.66 -14.96 10.68
N ALA A 151 -6.33 -13.66 10.75
CA ALA A 151 -5.96 -12.88 9.56
C ALA A 151 -4.52 -13.16 9.13
N GLU A 152 -3.58 -13.27 10.08
CA GLU A 152 -2.17 -13.56 9.77
C GLU A 152 -2.01 -15.00 9.29
N ILE A 153 -1.23 -15.17 8.21
CA ILE A 153 -0.97 -16.46 7.55
C ILE A 153 0.54 -16.67 7.41
N LEU A 154 0.93 -17.91 7.12
CA LEU A 154 2.34 -18.24 6.88
C LEU A 154 2.80 -17.72 5.50
N PRO A 155 4.09 -17.37 5.35
CA PRO A 155 4.65 -16.94 4.06
C PRO A 155 4.34 -17.94 2.94
N ARG A 156 4.54 -19.23 3.20
CA ARG A 156 4.27 -20.32 2.25
C ARG A 156 2.83 -20.32 1.73
N GLN A 157 1.85 -20.03 2.60
CA GLN A 157 0.44 -19.98 2.19
C GLN A 157 0.15 -18.81 1.24
N PHE A 158 0.87 -17.69 1.39
CA PHE A 158 0.79 -16.58 0.46
C PHE A 158 1.48 -16.91 -0.86
N GLU A 159 2.71 -17.42 -0.81
CA GLU A 159 3.50 -17.72 -2.02
C GLU A 159 2.84 -18.78 -2.91
N GLU A 160 2.27 -19.85 -2.33
CA GLU A 160 1.56 -20.90 -3.08
C GLU A 160 0.39 -20.36 -3.92
N ILE A 161 -0.31 -19.35 -3.39
CA ILE A 161 -1.42 -18.71 -4.11
C ILE A 161 -0.90 -17.67 -5.10
N TRP A 162 0.10 -16.90 -4.69
CA TRP A 162 0.75 -15.90 -5.53
C TRP A 162 1.30 -16.53 -6.83
N GLU A 163 2.03 -17.64 -6.70
CA GLU A 163 2.58 -18.40 -7.83
C GLU A 163 1.46 -18.96 -8.72
N ARG A 164 0.47 -19.63 -8.13
CA ARG A 164 -0.67 -20.22 -8.87
C ARG A 164 -1.43 -19.18 -9.68
N CYS A 165 -1.52 -17.94 -9.19
CA CYS A 165 -2.21 -16.86 -9.88
C CYS A 165 -1.34 -16.12 -10.90
N GLY A 166 -0.08 -16.53 -11.12
CA GLY A 166 0.84 -15.87 -12.06
C GLY A 166 1.56 -14.64 -11.48
N GLY A 167 1.58 -14.51 -10.15
CA GLY A 167 2.19 -13.39 -9.44
C GLY A 167 3.69 -13.25 -9.66
N ILE A 168 4.40 -14.36 -9.88
CA ILE A 168 5.85 -14.34 -10.21
C ILE A 168 6.08 -13.58 -11.52
N GLN A 169 5.39 -13.98 -12.59
CA GLN A 169 5.50 -13.32 -13.90
C GLN A 169 5.05 -11.87 -13.84
N TYR A 170 3.97 -11.58 -13.10
CA TYR A 170 3.47 -10.21 -12.94
C TYR A 170 4.51 -9.29 -12.27
N LEU A 171 5.14 -9.75 -11.18
CA LEU A 171 6.20 -9.01 -10.50
C LEU A 171 7.45 -8.89 -11.37
N GLN A 172 7.84 -9.95 -12.08
CA GLN A 172 8.96 -9.93 -13.01
C GLN A 172 8.78 -8.85 -14.07
N ASN A 173 7.64 -8.82 -14.74
CA ASN A 173 7.32 -7.82 -15.76
C ASN A 173 7.38 -6.39 -15.19
N ALA A 174 6.91 -6.19 -13.95
CA ALA A 174 6.96 -4.89 -13.28
C ALA A 174 8.40 -4.47 -12.88
N ILE A 175 9.28 -5.42 -12.57
CA ILE A 175 10.70 -5.16 -12.34
C ILE A 175 11.39 -4.79 -13.66
N GLU A 176 11.15 -5.55 -14.73
CA GLU A 176 11.73 -5.32 -16.06
C GLU A 176 11.30 -3.95 -16.63
N SER A 177 10.03 -3.56 -16.43
CA SER A 177 9.52 -2.24 -16.80
C SER A 177 9.94 -1.12 -15.84
N LYS A 178 10.69 -1.42 -14.77
CA LYS A 178 11.12 -0.49 -13.71
C LYS A 178 9.96 0.23 -13.00
N GLN A 179 8.78 -0.40 -12.97
CA GLN A 179 7.60 0.12 -12.28
C GLN A 179 7.48 -0.42 -10.84
N ALA A 180 8.07 -1.58 -10.56
CA ALA A 180 8.08 -2.14 -9.21
C ALA A 180 9.02 -1.36 -8.27
N ARG A 181 8.52 -1.01 -7.09
CA ARG A 181 9.33 -0.44 -6.01
C ARG A 181 10.26 -1.52 -5.42
N PRO A 182 11.52 -1.21 -5.09
CA PRO A 182 12.39 -2.12 -4.36
C PRO A 182 11.79 -2.52 -3.00
N THR A 183 11.50 -3.81 -2.85
CA THR A 183 10.95 -4.44 -1.64
C THR A 183 11.60 -5.80 -1.42
N TYR A 184 11.32 -6.45 -0.29
CA TYR A 184 11.72 -7.84 -0.05
C TYR A 184 11.32 -8.78 -1.19
N ALA A 185 10.11 -8.61 -1.75
CA ALA A 185 9.61 -9.46 -2.82
C ALA A 185 10.41 -9.32 -4.13
N THR A 186 10.80 -8.10 -4.50
CA THR A 186 11.64 -7.88 -5.70
C THR A 186 13.04 -8.46 -5.50
N ALA A 187 13.60 -8.35 -4.28
CA ALA A 187 14.92 -8.91 -3.96
C ALA A 187 14.91 -10.45 -3.96
N MET A 188 13.87 -11.06 -3.40
CA MET A 188 13.69 -12.52 -3.42
C MET A 188 13.61 -13.07 -4.84
N LEU A 189 12.85 -12.42 -5.72
CA LEU A 189 12.72 -12.86 -7.11
C LEU A 189 14.04 -12.76 -7.88
N GLN A 190 14.82 -11.68 -7.65
CA GLN A 190 16.14 -11.54 -8.26
C GLN A 190 17.13 -12.62 -7.80
N ASN A 191 17.02 -13.11 -6.56
CA ASN A 191 17.86 -14.19 -6.06
C ASN A 191 17.45 -15.57 -6.63
N LEU A 192 16.19 -15.75 -7.00
CA LEU A 192 15.69 -17.00 -7.58
C LEU A 192 16.06 -17.15 -9.07
N LEU A 193 16.26 -16.03 -9.77
CA LEU A 193 16.61 -15.98 -11.20
C LEU A 193 18.13 -15.99 -11.46
N LYS A 194 18.96 -15.95 -10.40
CA LYS A 194 20.41 -16.10 -10.46
C LYS A 194 20.80 -17.55 -10.22
#